data_AF-A0A845YX17-F1
#
_entry.id   AF-A0A845YX17-F1
#
_cell.length_a   1.000
_cell.length_b   1.000
_cell.length_c   1.000
_cell.angle_alpha   90.00
_cell.angle_beta   90.00
_cell.angle_gamma   90.00
#
_symmetry.space_group_name_H-M   'P 1'
#
loop_
_entity.id
_entity.type
_entity.pdbx_description
1 polymer ?
#
loop_
_entity_poly.entity_id
_entity_poly.type
_entity_poly.pdbx_seq_one_letter_code
_entity_poly.pdbx_strand_id
1 'polypeptide(L)'
;MVTAKEVTNWYLYGQKTTPTNLVNDDLIRPASAKPTVQIEAAPLMETGAGRFAIGSQFELVQRFFYEEGDEDLYTFPKLEEPITELPLDWEEFSKPG
;
A
#
# COMPACT_ATOMS: atom_id res chain seq x y z
N MET A 1 24.42 11.74 -31.63
CA MET A 1 23.52 10.90 -30.80
C MET A 1 24.28 10.45 -29.58
N VAL A 2 23.66 10.52 -28.41
CA VAL A 2 24.22 9.96 -27.18
C VAL A 2 23.83 8.48 -27.13
N THR A 3 24.80 7.60 -26.91
CA THR A 3 24.56 6.15 -26.82
C THR A 3 24.01 5.78 -25.44
N ALA A 4 23.27 4.68 -25.34
CA ALA A 4 22.79 4.17 -24.05
C ALA A 4 23.94 3.95 -23.05
N LYS A 5 25.11 3.53 -23.55
CA LYS A 5 26.34 3.36 -22.74
C LYS A 5 26.82 4.68 -22.16
N GLU A 6 26.80 5.76 -22.94
CA GLU A 6 27.18 7.09 -22.46
C GLU A 6 26.20 7.60 -21.40
N VAL A 7 24.89 7.43 -21.60
CA VAL A 7 23.87 7.79 -20.59
C VAL A 7 24.08 7.00 -19.28
N THR A 8 24.34 5.70 -19.41
CA THR A 8 24.58 4.82 -18.26
C THR A 8 25.85 5.22 -17.51
N ASN A 9 26.93 5.57 -18.21
CA ASN A 9 28.16 6.03 -17.57
C ASN A 9 27.99 7.37 -16.86
N TRP A 10 27.20 8.30 -17.41
CA TRP A 10 26.86 9.55 -16.72
C TRP A 10 26.07 9.30 -15.44
N TYR A 11 25.11 8.37 -15.47
CA TYR A 11 24.31 8.01 -14.30
C TYR A 11 25.14 7.33 -13.20
N LEU A 12 26.01 6.37 -13.59
CA LEU A 12 26.77 5.56 -12.63
C LEU A 12 28.04 6.25 -12.12
N TYR A 13 28.74 6.99 -12.99
CA TYR A 13 30.10 7.48 -12.71
C TYR A 13 30.25 9.00 -12.88
N GLY A 14 29.22 9.71 -13.35
CA GLY A 14 29.32 11.15 -13.62
C GLY A 14 30.29 11.51 -14.75
N GLN A 15 30.65 10.57 -15.62
CA GLN A 15 31.55 10.79 -16.75
C GLN A 15 31.14 9.96 -17.96
N LYS A 16 31.64 10.34 -19.15
CA LYS A 16 31.24 9.72 -20.43
C LYS A 16 31.81 8.30 -20.61
N THR A 17 32.98 8.03 -20.07
CA THR A 17 33.72 6.77 -20.25
C THR A 17 33.62 5.88 -19.01
N THR A 18 33.69 4.57 -19.22
CA THR A 18 33.74 3.62 -18.10
C THR A 18 35.13 3.72 -17.45
N PRO A 19 35.23 3.99 -16.14
CA PRO A 19 36.50 4.02 -15.42
C PRO A 19 37.24 2.68 -15.49
N THR A 20 38.57 2.70 -15.57
CA THR A 20 39.38 1.47 -15.55
C THR A 20 39.37 0.80 -14.18
N ASN A 21 39.30 1.59 -13.11
CA ASN A 21 39.15 1.12 -11.74
C ASN A 21 37.70 1.32 -11.25
N LEU A 22 36.94 0.23 -11.21
CA LEU A 22 35.53 0.24 -10.80
C LEU A 22 35.33 0.26 -9.28
N VAL A 23 36.39 0.04 -8.50
CA VAL A 23 36.38 0.07 -7.03
C VAL A 23 37.00 1.36 -6.49
N ASN A 24 37.10 2.40 -7.31
CA ASN A 24 37.53 3.70 -6.82
C ASN A 24 36.43 4.31 -5.95
N ASP A 25 36.71 4.48 -4.66
CA ASP A 25 35.79 5.04 -3.67
C ASP A 25 35.33 6.47 -4.04
N ASP A 26 36.10 7.22 -4.83
CA ASP A 26 35.72 8.54 -5.34
C ASP A 26 34.54 8.50 -6.32
N LEU A 27 34.26 7.34 -6.93
CA LEU A 27 33.11 7.12 -7.82
C LEU A 27 31.86 6.69 -7.05
N ILE A 28 32.04 6.21 -5.82
CA ILE A 28 30.95 5.77 -4.98
C ILE A 28 30.36 7.00 -4.31
N ARG A 29 29.04 7.16 -4.40
CA ARG A 29 28.34 8.22 -3.68
C ARG A 29 28.71 8.11 -2.19
N PRO A 30 29.31 9.15 -1.57
CA PRO A 30 29.75 9.05 -0.19
C PRO A 30 28.55 8.85 0.73
N ALA A 31 28.70 8.06 1.79
CA ALA A 31 27.61 7.75 2.73
C ALA A 31 27.01 9.01 3.38
N SER A 32 27.76 10.12 3.39
CA SER A 32 27.33 11.42 3.89
C SER A 32 26.52 12.26 2.89
N ALA A 33 26.47 11.88 1.60
CA ALA A 33 25.75 12.63 0.57
C ALA A 33 24.24 12.49 0.73
N LYS A 34 23.61 13.50 1.33
CA LYS A 34 22.15 13.62 1.38
C LYS A 34 21.65 14.28 0.08
N PRO A 35 20.68 13.68 -0.63
CA PRO A 35 19.99 14.40 -1.69
C PRO A 35 19.18 15.54 -1.07
N THR A 36 19.43 16.78 -1.47
CA THR A 36 18.54 17.90 -1.16
C THR A 36 17.44 17.92 -2.20
N VAL A 37 16.24 17.45 -1.83
CA VAL A 37 15.05 17.60 -2.66
C VAL A 37 14.30 18.81 -2.16
N GLN A 38 14.32 19.91 -2.92
CA GLN A 38 13.47 21.06 -2.65
C GLN A 38 12.10 20.80 -3.24
N ILE A 39 11.12 20.52 -2.38
CA ILE A 39 9.73 20.34 -2.78
C ILE A 39 9.00 21.66 -2.51
N GLU A 40 8.74 22.41 -3.57
CA GLU A 40 7.87 23.60 -3.53
C GLU A 40 6.41 23.12 -3.49
N ALA A 41 5.85 23.02 -2.28
CA ALA A 41 4.45 22.61 -2.08
C ALA A 41 3.43 23.74 -2.36
N ALA A 42 3.88 24.99 -2.44
CA ALA A 42 3.05 26.15 -2.73
C ALA A 42 2.21 25.99 -4.02
N PRO A 43 2.78 25.64 -5.19
CA PRO A 43 1.99 25.43 -6.40
C PRO A 43 0.99 24.26 -6.28
N LEU A 44 1.32 23.20 -5.54
CA LEU A 44 0.41 22.08 -5.29
C LEU A 44 -0.83 22.51 -4.49
N MET A 45 -0.65 23.44 -3.55
CA MET A 45 -1.69 23.99 -2.68
C MET A 45 -2.39 25.22 -3.29
N GLU A 46 -1.79 25.88 -4.28
CA GLU A 46 -2.34 27.10 -4.89
C GLU A 46 -3.06 26.82 -6.23
N THR A 47 -2.67 25.82 -7.00
CA THR A 47 -3.34 25.52 -8.28
C THR A 47 -3.59 24.03 -8.52
N GLY A 48 -3.04 23.16 -7.66
CA GLY A 48 -3.13 21.71 -7.78
C GLY A 48 -4.17 21.04 -6.88
N ALA A 49 -4.15 19.70 -6.89
CA ALA A 49 -5.02 18.83 -6.10
C ALA A 49 -4.88 18.97 -4.57
N GLY A 50 -3.91 19.78 -4.09
CA GLY A 50 -3.71 20.04 -2.67
C GLY A 50 -4.73 21.00 -2.05
N ARG A 51 -5.45 21.81 -2.84
CA ARG A 51 -6.45 22.77 -2.31
C ARG A 51 -7.61 22.12 -1.55
N PHE A 52 -8.00 20.91 -1.94
CA PHE A 52 -9.09 20.15 -1.32
C PHE A 52 -8.70 18.68 -1.26
N ALA A 53 -7.96 18.29 -0.23
CA ALA A 53 -7.78 16.87 0.11
C ALA A 53 -9.10 16.34 0.70
N ILE A 54 -10.06 16.00 -0.17
CA ILE A 54 -11.33 15.41 0.24
C ILE A 54 -11.08 13.92 0.43
N GLY A 55 -10.94 13.49 1.69
CA GLY A 55 -10.61 12.10 2.02
C GLY A 55 -11.59 11.08 1.43
N SER A 56 -12.87 11.43 1.23
CA SER A 56 -13.85 10.56 0.57
C SER A 56 -13.60 10.35 -0.94
N GLN A 57 -12.76 11.17 -1.57
CA GLN A 57 -12.34 10.99 -2.95
C GLN A 57 -11.09 10.11 -3.08
N PHE A 58 -10.47 9.71 -1.98
CA PHE A 58 -9.33 8.79 -2.05
C PHE A 58 -9.82 7.41 -2.44
N GLU A 59 -9.13 6.82 -3.43
CA GLU A 59 -9.45 5.49 -3.96
C GLU A 59 -9.49 4.42 -2.87
N LEU A 60 -8.62 4.52 -1.86
CA LEU A 60 -8.64 3.62 -0.70
C LEU A 60 -9.96 3.69 0.08
N VAL A 61 -10.47 4.91 0.31
CA VAL A 61 -11.71 5.14 1.05
C VAL A 61 -12.91 4.71 0.21
N GLN A 62 -12.88 4.99 -1.08
CA GLN A 62 -13.89 4.51 -2.01
C GLN A 62 -13.93 2.98 -2.02
N ARG A 63 -12.79 2.30 -2.19
CA ARG A 63 -12.72 0.83 -2.16
C ARG A 63 -13.25 0.25 -0.86
N PHE A 64 -12.92 0.85 0.30
CA PHE A 64 -13.43 0.41 1.60
C PHE A 64 -14.97 0.43 1.71
N PHE A 65 -15.65 1.38 1.05
CA PHE A 65 -17.11 1.49 1.07
C PHE A 65 -17.81 0.87 -0.15
N TYR A 66 -17.10 0.67 -1.26
CA TYR A 66 -17.60 0.03 -2.48
C TYR A 66 -17.29 -1.48 -2.57
N GLU A 67 -16.41 -2.02 -1.71
CA GLU A 67 -16.41 -3.45 -1.35
C GLU A 67 -17.63 -3.71 -0.46
N GLU A 68 -18.81 -3.61 -1.08
CA GLU A 68 -20.04 -4.12 -0.51
C GLU A 68 -20.16 -5.59 -0.92
N GLY A 69 -19.98 -6.47 0.07
CA GLY A 69 -20.58 -7.80 0.10
C GLY A 69 -20.06 -8.80 -0.92
N ASP A 70 -19.10 -9.63 -0.51
CA ASP A 70 -19.20 -11.04 -0.86
C ASP A 70 -20.55 -11.55 -0.28
N GLU A 71 -21.59 -11.56 -1.11
CA GLU A 71 -22.90 -12.17 -0.83
C GLU A 71 -22.84 -13.71 -0.74
N ASP A 72 -21.69 -14.28 -0.36
CA ASP A 72 -21.47 -15.73 -0.25
C ASP A 72 -21.24 -16.18 1.20
N LEU A 73 -21.84 -15.49 2.18
CA LEU A 73 -21.83 -15.92 3.58
C LEU A 73 -23.25 -16.33 4.03
N TYR A 74 -23.48 -17.64 3.92
CA TYR A 74 -24.57 -18.41 4.54
C TYR A 74 -25.99 -17.87 4.29
N THR A 75 -26.65 -18.39 3.26
CA THR A 75 -28.11 -18.51 3.29
C THR A 75 -28.48 -19.42 4.46
N PHE A 76 -28.84 -18.84 5.60
CA PHE A 76 -29.52 -19.60 6.64
C PHE A 76 -30.81 -20.14 6.03
N PRO A 77 -31.03 -21.47 5.97
CA PRO A 77 -32.33 -21.97 5.56
C PRO A 77 -33.35 -21.36 6.53
N LYS A 78 -34.32 -20.64 5.98
CA LYS A 78 -35.43 -20.09 6.74
C LYS A 78 -36.08 -21.29 7.44
N LEU A 79 -35.97 -21.37 8.76
CA LEU A 79 -36.64 -22.41 9.52
C LEU A 79 -38.14 -22.19 9.33
N GLU A 80 -38.79 -23.06 8.56
CA GLU A 80 -40.23 -22.95 8.27
C GLU A 80 -41.08 -23.16 9.53
N GLU A 81 -40.52 -23.74 10.59
CA GLU A 81 -41.14 -23.81 11.90
C GLU A 81 -40.19 -23.35 13.02
N PRO A 82 -40.70 -22.63 14.04
CA PRO A 82 -39.90 -22.26 15.19
C PRO A 82 -39.49 -23.53 15.95
N ILE A 83 -38.20 -23.63 16.30
CA ILE A 83 -37.69 -24.72 17.14
C ILE A 83 -38.29 -24.51 18.54
N THR A 84 -39.36 -25.25 18.86
CA THR A 84 -40.07 -25.12 20.14
C THR A 84 -39.43 -25.92 21.27
N GLU A 85 -38.59 -26.89 20.96
CA GLU A 85 -37.85 -27.68 21.95
C GLU A 85 -36.43 -27.92 21.44
N LEU A 86 -35.45 -27.31 22.12
CA LEU A 86 -34.06 -27.72 21.98
C LEU A 86 -33.93 -29.09 22.65
N PRO A 87 -33.23 -30.08 22.05
CA PRO A 87 -32.90 -31.32 22.74
C PRO A 87 -31.75 -31.03 23.71
N LEU A 88 -32.04 -30.23 24.74
CA LEU A 88 -31.16 -30.04 25.88
C LEU A 88 -31.60 -31.06 26.93
N ASP A 89 -30.86 -32.16 27.02
CA ASP A 89 -30.92 -33.04 28.18
C ASP A 89 -30.34 -32.30 29.38
N TRP A 90 -31.20 -31.59 30.10
CA TRP A 90 -30.85 -30.84 31.29
C TRP A 90 -30.47 -31.73 32.48
N GLU A 91 -30.65 -33.06 32.42
CA GLU A 91 -30.18 -33.97 33.47
C GLU A 91 -28.67 -34.16 33.43
N GLU A 92 -28.03 -34.01 32.26
CA GLU A 92 -26.58 -34.16 32.12
C GLU A 92 -25.81 -33.00 32.77
N PHE A 93 -26.37 -31.78 32.72
CA PHE A 93 -25.80 -30.58 33.34
C PHE A 93 -26.14 -30.41 34.83
N SER A 94 -27.06 -31.20 35.36
CA SER A 94 -27.58 -31.08 36.73
C SER A 94 -26.83 -31.95 37.75
N LYS A 95 -25.96 -32.87 37.32
CA LYS A 95 -25.20 -33.70 38.27
C LYS A 95 -24.11 -32.88 38.95
N PRO A 96 -24.12 -32.71 40.28
CA PRO A 96 -23.00 -32.10 40.99
C PRO A 96 -22.01 -33.20 41.38
N GLY A 97 -20.78 -33.11 40.88
CA GLY A 97 -19.64 -33.92 41.35
C GLY A 97 -18.90 -34.65 40.25
#